data_AF-A0A1J5Q0S8-F1
#
_entry.id   AF-A0A1J5Q0S8-F1
#
_cell.length_a   1.000
_cell.length_b   1.000
_cell.length_c   1.000
_cell.angle_alpha   90.00
_cell.angle_beta   90.00
_cell.angle_gamma   90.00
#
_symmetry.space_group_name_H-M   'P 1'
#
loop_
_entity.id
_entity.type
_entity.pdbx_description
1 polymer ?
#
loop_
_entity_poly.entity_id
_entity_poly.type
_entity_poly.pdbx_seq_one_letter_code
_entity_poly.pdbx_strand_id
1 'polypeptide(L)'
;MTTARDNLSKADTVTIAAIEARVPTLVEARMLVESFQAMVRKKLVADLDPWIATASLSLIASFASGIIRDKAAVRAAITEPWSNGQTEGQITKLKLLKRQMYGRAKIDLLQARLIGAI
;
A
#
# COMPACT_ATOMS: atom_id res chain seq x y z
N MET A 1 -6.88 6.68 -0.70
CA MET A 1 -6.21 7.94 -1.06
C MET A 1 -6.24 8.83 0.16
N THR A 2 -5.09 9.28 0.66
CA THR A 2 -4.96 10.23 1.79
C THR A 2 -5.41 11.62 1.35
N THR A 3 -6.72 11.79 1.15
CA THR A 3 -7.42 13.07 0.86
C THR A 3 -7.76 13.85 2.13
N ALA A 4 -7.17 13.50 3.27
CA ALA A 4 -7.49 14.13 4.55
C ALA A 4 -6.99 15.59 4.63
N ARG A 5 -6.01 15.99 3.82
CA ARG A 5 -5.47 17.36 3.84
C ARG A 5 -6.36 18.39 3.14
N ASP A 6 -7.22 17.95 2.23
CA ASP A 6 -8.10 18.84 1.49
C ASP A 6 -9.21 19.43 2.38
N ASN A 7 -9.41 18.86 3.58
CA ASN A 7 -10.42 19.26 4.57
C ASN A 7 -9.83 19.49 5.98
N LEU A 8 -8.64 20.10 6.09
CA LEU A 8 -8.07 20.44 7.40
C LEU A 8 -8.83 21.59 8.07
N SER A 9 -9.17 21.42 9.35
CA SER A 9 -9.60 22.57 10.16
C SER A 9 -8.42 23.51 10.38
N LYS A 10 -8.70 24.78 10.72
CA LYS A 10 -7.65 25.75 11.07
C LYS A 10 -6.77 25.26 12.23
N ALA A 11 -7.35 24.55 13.21
CA ALA A 11 -6.63 24.01 14.35
C ALA A 11 -5.67 22.87 13.95
N ASP A 12 -6.10 22.01 13.02
CA ASP A 12 -5.25 20.92 12.50
C ASP A 12 -4.06 21.47 11.72
N THR A 13 -4.28 22.50 10.88
CA THR A 13 -3.22 23.14 10.10
C THR A 13 -2.14 23.74 11.00
N VAL A 14 -2.52 24.43 12.08
CA VAL A 14 -1.56 24.98 13.05
C VAL A 14 -0.77 23.87 13.76
N THR A 15 -1.45 22.80 14.15
CA THR A 15 -0.82 21.66 14.82
C THR A 15 0.18 20.96 13.90
N ILE A 16 -0.22 20.68 12.66
CA ILE A 16 0.63 20.07 11.63
C ILE A 16 1.86 20.95 11.37
N ALA A 17 1.69 22.26 11.19
CA ALA A 17 2.80 23.17 10.95
C ALA A 17 3.82 23.16 12.11
N ALA A 18 3.35 23.14 13.35
CA ALA A 18 4.21 23.07 14.53
C ALA A 18 5.00 21.75 14.61
N ILE A 19 4.39 20.62 14.23
CA ILE A 19 5.04 19.30 14.18
C ILE A 19 6.09 19.27 13.05
N GLU A 20 5.72 19.73 11.86
CA GLU A 20 6.61 19.73 10.69
C GLU A 20 7.84 20.61 10.89
N ALA A 21 7.69 21.75 11.56
CA ALA A 21 8.81 22.62 11.91
C ALA A 21 9.82 21.96 12.87
N ARG A 22 9.35 21.05 13.73
CA ARG A 22 10.17 20.39 14.76
C ARG A 22 10.70 19.03 14.33
N VAL A 23 10.09 18.41 13.34
CA VAL A 23 10.46 17.06 12.87
C VAL A 23 10.59 17.03 11.34
N PRO A 24 11.69 17.57 10.79
CA PRO A 24 11.91 17.62 9.34
C PRO A 24 11.91 16.24 8.66
N THR A 25 12.32 15.21 9.39
CA THR A 25 12.33 13.81 8.90
C THR A 25 10.92 13.28 8.63
N LEU A 26 9.89 13.77 9.33
CA LEU A 26 8.49 13.44 9.01
C LEU A 26 8.01 14.12 7.73
N VAL A 27 8.49 15.33 7.45
CA VAL A 27 8.22 16.03 6.18
C VAL A 27 8.84 15.25 5.02
N GLU A 28 10.09 14.84 5.16
CA GLU A 28 10.78 13.99 4.17
C GLU A 28 10.03 12.68 3.93
N ALA A 29 9.67 11.95 4.99
CA ALA A 29 8.92 10.70 4.89
C ALA A 29 7.60 10.88 4.12
N ARG A 30 6.88 11.97 4.40
CA ARG A 30 5.65 12.30 3.67
C ARG A 30 5.93 12.56 2.19
N MET A 31 6.93 13.39 1.86
CA MET A 31 7.28 13.68 0.47
C MET A 31 7.66 12.40 -0.30
N LEU A 32 8.35 11.47 0.35
CA LEU A 32 8.67 10.17 -0.22
C LEU A 32 7.43 9.31 -0.47
N VAL A 33 6.45 9.30 0.45
CA VAL A 33 5.18 8.60 0.24
C VAL A 33 4.36 9.23 -0.89
N GLU A 34 4.30 10.56 -0.96
CA GLU A 34 3.59 11.28 -2.01
C GLU A 34 4.23 11.06 -3.39
N SER A 35 5.56 11.15 -3.48
CA SER A 35 6.30 10.89 -4.72
C SER A 35 6.16 9.43 -5.17
N PHE A 36 6.17 8.45 -4.25
CA PHE A 36 5.89 7.05 -4.60
C PHE A 36 4.50 6.88 -5.20
N GLN A 37 3.46 7.46 -4.57
CA GLN A 37 2.10 7.39 -5.09
C GLN A 37 1.99 8.05 -6.47
N ALA A 38 2.62 9.21 -6.67
CA ALA A 38 2.65 9.89 -7.94
C ALA A 38 3.35 9.06 -9.02
N MET A 39 4.50 8.47 -8.71
CA MET A 39 5.26 7.58 -9.58
C MET A 39 4.42 6.39 -10.04
N VAL A 40 3.73 5.70 -9.11
CA VAL A 40 2.85 4.56 -9.42
C VAL A 40 1.69 5.00 -10.31
N ARG A 41 0.99 6.10 -9.97
CA ARG A 41 -0.15 6.58 -10.76
C ARG A 41 0.23 7.03 -12.17
N LYS A 42 1.39 7.68 -12.31
CA LYS A 42 1.92 8.18 -13.58
C LYS A 42 2.71 7.12 -14.35
N LYS A 43 2.84 5.90 -13.81
CA LYS A 43 3.59 4.78 -14.39
C LYS A 43 5.07 5.08 -14.68
N LEU A 44 5.70 5.89 -13.82
CA LEU A 44 7.08 6.36 -14.00
C LEU A 44 8.10 5.34 -13.47
N VAL A 45 8.22 4.19 -14.14
CA VAL A 45 9.07 3.08 -13.67
C VAL A 45 10.55 3.44 -13.53
N ALA A 46 11.04 4.42 -14.30
CA ALA A 46 12.43 4.88 -14.25
C ALA A 46 12.78 5.54 -12.90
N ASP A 47 11.79 6.11 -12.20
CA ASP A 47 11.99 6.80 -10.94
C ASP A 47 12.08 5.84 -9.74
N LEU A 48 11.78 4.55 -9.94
CA LEU A 48 11.70 3.56 -8.86
C LEU A 48 13.04 3.36 -8.16
N ASP A 49 14.12 3.21 -8.90
CA ASP A 49 15.45 2.96 -8.34
C ASP A 49 16.04 4.18 -7.61
N PRO A 50 15.99 5.39 -8.20
CA PRO A 50 16.32 6.61 -7.47
C PRO A 50 15.46 6.81 -6.21
N TRP A 51 14.16 6.51 -6.29
CA TRP A 51 13.27 6.63 -5.15
C TRP A 51 13.62 5.64 -4.04
N ILE A 52 13.93 4.38 -4.36
CA ILE A 52 14.37 3.37 -3.40
C ILE A 52 15.66 3.81 -2.69
N ALA A 53 16.63 4.35 -3.43
CA ALA A 53 17.90 4.81 -2.87
C ALA A 53 17.69 5.87 -1.79
N THR A 54 16.85 6.88 -2.07
CA THR A 54 16.51 7.92 -1.10
C THR A 54 15.67 7.38 0.07
N ALA A 55 14.65 6.56 -0.23
CA ALA A 55 13.74 6.02 0.78
C ALA A 55 14.43 5.05 1.76
N SER A 56 15.50 4.38 1.34
CA SER A 56 16.27 3.46 2.19
C SER A 56 17.04 4.16 3.31
N LEU A 57 17.25 5.48 3.21
CA LEU A 57 17.97 6.29 4.18
C LEU A 57 17.05 7.11 5.09
N SER A 58 15.72 7.01 4.93
CA SER A 58 14.74 7.83 5.64
C SER A 58 13.89 7.00 6.63
N LEU A 59 12.92 7.64 7.26
CA LEU A 59 11.99 6.99 8.20
C LEU A 59 11.16 5.84 7.56
N ILE A 60 11.12 5.75 6.23
CA ILE A 60 10.40 4.69 5.51
C ILE A 60 11.32 3.58 4.97
N ALA A 61 12.54 3.45 5.49
CA ALA A 61 13.50 2.45 5.04
C ALA A 61 12.98 1.00 5.06
N SER A 62 12.13 0.65 6.03
CA SER A 62 11.48 -0.68 6.08
C SER A 62 10.52 -0.92 4.92
N PHE A 63 9.81 0.13 4.49
CA PHE A 63 8.97 0.09 3.29
C PHE A 63 9.82 -0.05 2.03
N ALA A 64 10.91 0.73 1.90
CA ALA A 64 11.85 0.58 0.79
C ALA A 64 12.45 -0.84 0.73
N SER A 65 12.79 -1.43 1.87
CA SER A 65 13.28 -2.81 1.96
C SER A 65 12.25 -3.84 1.47
N GLY A 66 10.98 -3.63 1.79
CA GLY A 66 9.88 -4.45 1.25
C GLY A 66 9.77 -4.33 -0.26
N ILE A 67 9.85 -3.11 -0.79
CA ILE A 67 9.83 -2.84 -2.23
C ILE A 67 11.03 -3.51 -2.94
N ILE A 68 12.22 -3.48 -2.34
CA ILE A 68 13.41 -4.15 -2.89
C ILE A 68 13.18 -5.66 -3.00
N ARG A 69 12.66 -6.30 -1.95
CA ARG A 69 12.35 -7.74 -1.97
C ARG A 69 11.38 -8.11 -3.09
N ASP A 70 10.37 -7.29 -3.32
CA ASP A 70 9.31 -7.53 -4.30
C ASP A 70 9.47 -6.67 -5.57
N LYS A 71 10.70 -6.24 -5.89
CA LYS A 71 10.99 -5.23 -6.91
C LYS A 71 10.41 -5.57 -8.28
N ALA A 72 10.50 -6.83 -8.70
CA ALA A 72 9.92 -7.28 -9.96
C ALA A 72 8.39 -7.12 -10.00
N ALA A 73 7.71 -7.47 -8.91
CA ALA A 73 6.27 -7.32 -8.78
C ALA A 73 5.84 -5.85 -8.73
N VAL A 74 6.59 -5.01 -8.01
CA VAL A 74 6.34 -3.55 -7.96
C VAL A 74 6.57 -2.92 -9.33
N ARG A 75 7.64 -3.29 -10.04
CA ARG A 75 7.89 -2.83 -11.40
C ARG A 75 6.73 -3.20 -12.32
N ALA A 76 6.27 -4.45 -12.28
CA ALA A 76 5.13 -4.91 -13.05
C ALA A 76 3.84 -4.14 -12.67
N ALA A 77 3.60 -3.88 -11.38
CA ALA A 77 2.45 -3.09 -10.94
C ALA A 77 2.46 -1.64 -11.46
N ILE A 78 3.63 -1.09 -11.79
CA ILE A 78 3.78 0.25 -12.39
C ILE A 78 3.57 0.18 -13.91
N THR A 79 4.15 -0.82 -14.59
CA THR A 79 4.17 -0.88 -16.06
C THR A 79 2.93 -1.51 -16.67
N GLU A 80 2.43 -2.57 -16.04
CA GLU A 80 1.33 -3.37 -16.59
C GLU A 80 -0.03 -2.69 -16.42
N PRO A 81 -1.02 -3.03 -17.27
CA PRO A 81 -2.40 -2.58 -17.10
C PRO A 81 -3.17 -3.44 -16.09
N TRP A 82 -2.61 -4.57 -15.65
CA TRP A 82 -3.29 -5.55 -14.83
C TRP A 82 -3.32 -5.16 -13.35
N SER A 83 -4.47 -5.37 -12.71
CA SER A 83 -4.64 -5.19 -11.28
C SER A 83 -4.78 -6.53 -10.58
N ASN A 84 -4.03 -6.73 -9.49
CA ASN A 84 -4.21 -7.90 -8.62
C ASN A 84 -5.51 -7.82 -7.77
N GLY A 85 -6.33 -6.78 -7.95
CA GLY A 85 -7.52 -6.54 -7.14
C GLY A 85 -8.57 -7.64 -7.20
N GLN A 86 -8.76 -8.28 -8.37
CA GLN A 86 -9.68 -9.42 -8.48
C GLN A 86 -9.20 -10.61 -7.65
N THR A 87 -7.93 -10.99 -7.78
CA THR A 87 -7.30 -12.05 -7.00
C THR A 87 -7.38 -11.78 -5.50
N GLU A 88 -7.01 -10.56 -5.06
CA GLU A 88 -7.08 -10.17 -3.65
C GLU A 88 -8.52 -10.15 -3.13
N GLY A 89 -9.49 -9.77 -3.95
CA GLY A 89 -10.91 -9.86 -3.63
C GLY A 89 -11.36 -11.29 -3.36
N GLN A 90 -10.98 -12.25 -4.23
CA GLN A 90 -11.28 -13.67 -4.03
C GLN A 90 -10.59 -14.23 -2.78
N ILE A 91 -9.30 -13.89 -2.57
CA ILE A 91 -8.55 -14.28 -1.37
C ILE A 91 -9.21 -13.72 -0.11
N THR A 92 -9.68 -12.47 -0.15
CA THR A 92 -10.38 -11.82 0.98
C THR A 92 -11.68 -12.53 1.31
N LYS A 93 -12.49 -12.86 0.28
CA LYS A 93 -13.73 -13.63 0.44
C LYS A 93 -13.45 -15.01 1.07
N LEU A 94 -12.44 -15.71 0.57
CA LEU A 94 -12.04 -17.02 1.10
C LEU A 94 -11.56 -16.92 2.56
N LYS A 95 -10.68 -15.95 2.87
CA LYS A 95 -10.19 -15.71 4.24
C LYS A 95 -11.33 -15.36 5.20
N LEU A 96 -12.30 -14.56 4.76
CA LEU A 96 -13.48 -14.21 5.56
C LEU A 96 -14.27 -15.47 5.94
N LEU A 97 -14.55 -16.33 4.95
CA LEU A 97 -15.29 -17.57 5.14
C LEU A 97 -14.58 -18.51 6.12
N LYS A 98 -13.26 -18.67 5.97
CA LYS A 98 -12.44 -19.45 6.90
C LYS A 98 -12.46 -18.87 8.32
N ARG A 99 -12.44 -17.54 8.47
CA ARG A 99 -12.51 -16.84 9.78
C ARG A 99 -13.87 -17.00 10.46
N GLN A 100 -14.98 -16.91 9.71
CA GLN A 100 -16.33 -17.18 10.23
C GLN A 100 -16.49 -18.61 10.77
N MET A 101 -15.65 -19.52 10.29
CA MET A 101 -15.64 -20.92 10.71
C MET A 101 -14.49 -21.23 11.69
N TYR A 102 -13.95 -20.21 12.36
CA TYR A 102 -12.89 -20.33 13.36
C TYR A 102 -11.65 -21.10 12.85
N GLY A 103 -11.35 -20.96 11.55
CA GLY A 103 -10.22 -21.65 10.91
C GLY A 103 -10.46 -23.12 10.58
N ARG A 104 -11.61 -23.70 10.94
CA ARG A 104 -11.91 -25.13 10.84
C ARG A 104 -12.38 -25.57 9.45
N ALA A 105 -12.63 -24.62 8.55
CA ALA A 105 -13.01 -24.92 7.18
C ALA A 105 -11.83 -25.48 6.39
N LYS A 106 -11.90 -26.79 6.08
CA LYS A 106 -11.02 -27.48 5.13
C LYS A 106 -11.43 -27.16 3.68
N ILE A 107 -10.63 -27.58 2.71
CA ILE A 107 -10.78 -27.19 1.30
C ILE A 107 -12.15 -27.58 0.74
N ASP A 108 -12.62 -28.79 1.02
CA ASP A 108 -13.94 -29.32 0.69
C ASP A 108 -15.07 -28.39 1.17
N LEU A 109 -15.01 -27.95 2.42
CA LEU A 109 -16.01 -27.09 3.03
C LEU A 109 -15.95 -25.64 2.51
N LEU A 110 -14.75 -25.15 2.22
CA LEU A 110 -14.55 -23.86 1.54
C LEU A 110 -15.11 -23.91 0.11
N GLN A 111 -14.87 -24.99 -0.61
CA GLN A 111 -15.36 -25.19 -1.98
C GLN A 111 -16.89 -25.20 -2.02
N ALA A 112 -17.52 -26.00 -1.15
CA ALA A 112 -18.98 -26.08 -1.04
C ALA A 112 -19.63 -24.71 -0.76
N ARG A 113 -19.00 -23.87 0.08
CA ARG A 113 -19.54 -22.55 0.43
C ARG A 113 -19.20 -21.43 -0.55
N LEU A 114 -18.10 -21.55 -1.30
CA LEU A 114 -17.62 -20.49 -2.17
C LEU A 114 -18.12 -20.64 -3.62
N ILE A 115 -18.15 -21.88 -4.10
CA ILE A 115 -18.52 -22.24 -5.49
C ILE A 115 -19.99 -22.70 -5.55
N GLY A 116 -20.55 -23.14 -4.41
CA GLY A 116 -21.83 -23.85 -4.37
C GLY A 116 -21.62 -25.35 -4.56
N ALA A 117 -22.47 -26.17 -3.95
CA ALA A 117 -22.58 -27.57 -4.34
C ALA A 117 -23.15 -27.61 -5.77
N ILE A 118 -22.42 -28.23 -6.71
CA ILE A 118 -22.96 -28.65 -8.00
C ILE A 118 -23.88 -29.85 -7.74
#